data_AF-A0A955DD65-F1
#
_entry.id   AF-A0A955DD65-F1
#
_cell.length_a   1.000
_cell.length_b   1.000
_cell.length_c   1.000
_cell.angle_alpha   90.00
_cell.angle_beta   90.00
_cell.angle_gamma   90.00
#
_symmetry.space_group_name_H-M   'P 1'
#
loop_
_entity.id
_entity.type
_entity.pdbx_description
1 polymer ?
#
loop_
_entity_poly.entity_id
_entity_poly.type
_entity_poly.pdbx_seq_one_letter_code
_entity_poly.pdbx_strand_id
1 'polypeptide(L)'
;MPKPEMIETLNITGAGGTRLPRDKYDAVRAALLRVIPRTVSGIAFRDLPRLVDPSIPATMKPRPGSTSWLVTTVKLDLEARRLIERVPGVTPQHLRRVRTRKESS
;
A
#
# COMPACT_ATOMS: atom_id res chain seq x y z
N MET A 1 25.49 -0.70 14.36
CA MET A 1 24.42 -0.35 13.41
C MET A 1 23.23 0.17 14.20
N PRO A 2 22.69 1.37 13.92
CA PRO A 2 21.49 1.83 14.60
C PRO A 2 20.32 0.88 14.31
N LYS A 3 19.44 0.68 15.30
CA LYS A 3 18.21 -0.10 15.10
C LYS A 3 17.33 0.64 14.10
N PRO A 4 16.75 -0.05 13.10
CA PRO A 4 15.85 0.59 12.16
C PRO A 4 14.64 1.16 12.89
N GLU A 5 14.21 2.36 12.50
CA GLU A 5 12.95 2.91 12.99
C GLU A 5 11.80 1.99 12.56
N MET A 6 10.85 1.74 13.46
CA MET A 6 9.74 0.82 13.23
C MET A 6 8.43 1.61 13.20
N ILE A 7 7.55 1.25 12.29
CA ILE A 7 6.18 1.75 12.24
C ILE A 7 5.19 0.63 12.57
N GLU A 8 4.14 0.98 13.30
CA GLU A 8 2.97 0.13 13.50
C GLU A 8 1.92 0.48 12.45
N THR A 9 1.55 -0.49 11.63
CA THR A 9 0.49 -0.30 10.64
C THR A 9 -0.89 -0.51 11.27
N LEU A 10 -1.93 -0.06 10.57
CA LEU A 10 -3.31 -0.39 10.87
C LEU A 10 -3.77 -1.59 10.03
N ASN A 11 -4.67 -2.41 10.56
CA ASN A 11 -5.38 -3.42 9.78
C ASN A 11 -6.76 -2.86 9.34
N ILE A 12 -7.61 -3.70 8.74
CA ILE A 12 -8.95 -3.31 8.26
C ILE A 12 -9.88 -2.77 9.36
N THR A 13 -9.67 -3.12 10.64
CA THR A 13 -10.45 -2.62 11.78
C THR A 13 -9.90 -1.31 12.35
N GLY A 14 -8.77 -0.82 11.83
CA GLY A 14 -8.15 0.42 12.26
C GLY A 14 -7.21 0.30 13.46
N ALA A 15 -6.87 -0.91 13.93
CA ALA A 15 -5.94 -1.15 15.05
C ALA A 15 -5.21 -2.50 14.91
N GLY A 16 -4.04 -2.68 15.53
CA GLY A 16 -3.38 -4.00 15.59
C GLY A 16 -2.87 -4.52 14.25
N GLY A 17 -2.27 -3.64 13.44
CA GLY A 17 -1.57 -4.07 12.23
C GLY A 17 -0.17 -4.63 12.54
N THR A 18 0.63 -4.81 11.49
CA THR A 18 1.97 -5.38 11.62
C THR A 18 3.00 -4.28 11.88
N ARG A 19 3.97 -4.59 12.75
CA ARG A 19 5.14 -3.74 12.95
C ARG A 19 6.23 -4.06 11.91
N LEU A 20 6.67 -3.07 11.13
CA LEU A 20 7.71 -3.25 10.12
C LEU A 20 8.68 -2.04 10.05
N PRO A 21 9.88 -2.19 9.46
CA PRO A 21 10.81 -1.07 9.34
C PRO A 21 10.21 0.08 8.54
N ARG A 22 10.32 1.31 9.05
CA ARG A 22 9.72 2.51 8.47
C ARG A 22 10.14 2.71 7.01
N ASP A 23 11.41 2.55 6.70
CA ASP A 23 11.91 2.73 5.33
C ASP A 23 11.23 1.78 4.33
N LYS A 24 10.93 0.53 4.76
CA LYS A 24 10.21 -0.44 3.93
C LYS A 24 8.76 -0.02 3.74
N TYR A 25 8.12 0.44 4.82
CA TYR A 25 6.76 0.95 4.76
C TYR A 25 6.67 2.13 3.80
N ASP A 26 7.55 3.12 3.94
CA ASP A 26 7.52 4.35 3.16
C ASP A 26 7.80 4.09 1.68
N ALA A 27 8.75 3.21 1.35
CA ALA A 27 9.02 2.79 -0.02
C ALA A 27 7.79 2.14 -0.68
N VAL A 28 7.15 1.20 0.02
CA VAL A 28 5.96 0.49 -0.49
C VAL A 28 4.76 1.42 -0.56
N ARG A 29 4.56 2.29 0.44
CA ARG A 29 3.50 3.29 0.46
C ARG A 29 3.64 4.26 -0.71
N ALA A 30 4.82 4.79 -0.94
CA ALA A 30 5.09 5.69 -2.05
C ALA A 30 4.86 5.01 -3.40
N ALA A 31 5.30 3.76 -3.55
CA ALA A 31 5.05 2.97 -4.76
C ALA A 31 3.54 2.72 -4.97
N LEU A 32 2.80 2.29 -3.94
CA LEU A 32 1.36 2.06 -4.01
C LEU A 32 0.59 3.33 -4.39
N LEU A 33 0.87 4.47 -3.75
CA LEU A 33 0.18 5.73 -4.04
C LEU A 33 0.49 6.30 -5.43
N ARG A 34 1.58 5.85 -6.05
CA ARG A 34 1.95 6.19 -7.44
C ARG A 34 1.26 5.28 -8.45
N VAL A 35 1.10 3.99 -8.17
CA VAL A 35 0.47 3.03 -9.11
C VAL A 35 -1.05 2.95 -8.97
N ILE A 36 -1.61 3.25 -7.79
CA ILE A 36 -3.06 3.26 -7.56
C ILE A 36 -3.62 4.58 -8.11
N PRO A 37 -4.48 4.53 -9.14
CA PRO A 37 -4.99 5.72 -9.78
C PRO A 37 -6.10 6.38 -8.95
N ARG A 38 -6.42 7.64 -9.28
CA ARG A 38 -7.61 8.36 -8.79
C ARG A 38 -8.84 8.16 -9.70
N THR A 39 -8.74 7.29 -10.70
CA THR A 39 -9.82 6.99 -11.65
C THR A 39 -10.93 6.18 -10.99
N VAL A 40 -12.13 6.24 -11.57
CA VAL A 40 -13.31 5.52 -11.03
C VAL A 40 -13.12 4.01 -11.11
N SER A 41 -12.48 3.52 -12.18
CA SER A 41 -12.22 2.09 -12.42
C SER A 41 -11.15 1.48 -11.51
N GLY A 42 -10.28 2.30 -10.92
CA GLY A 42 -9.19 1.84 -10.07
C GLY A 42 -8.20 0.93 -10.80
N ILE A 43 -7.47 0.14 -10.01
CA ILE A 43 -6.52 -0.88 -10.47
C ILE A 43 -6.77 -2.20 -9.74
N ALA A 44 -6.60 -3.33 -10.42
CA ALA A 44 -6.79 -4.63 -9.80
C ALA A 44 -5.73 -4.89 -8.72
N PHE A 45 -6.17 -5.34 -7.54
CA PHE A 45 -5.28 -5.64 -6.42
C PHE A 45 -4.19 -6.66 -6.79
N ARG A 46 -4.54 -7.67 -7.59
CA ARG A 46 -3.60 -8.71 -8.05
C ARG A 46 -2.42 -8.18 -8.86
N ASP A 47 -2.56 -7.01 -9.49
CA ASP A 47 -1.51 -6.42 -10.32
C ASP A 47 -0.51 -5.60 -9.49
N LEU A 48 -0.91 -5.18 -8.28
CA LEU A 48 -0.09 -4.31 -7.44
C LEU A 48 1.27 -4.90 -7.05
N PRO A 49 1.39 -6.17 -6.62
CA PRO A 49 2.70 -6.74 -6.32
C PRO A 49 3.68 -6.61 -7.48
N ARG A 50 3.24 -6.92 -8.70
CA ARG A 50 4.09 -6.83 -9.91
C ARG A 50 4.50 -5.39 -10.22
N LEU A 51 3.60 -4.43 -10.03
CA LEU A 51 3.85 -3.01 -10.32
C LEU A 51 4.72 -2.33 -9.26
N VAL A 52 4.63 -2.79 -8.01
CA VAL A 52 5.37 -2.26 -6.87
C VAL A 52 6.76 -2.90 -6.75
N ASP A 53 6.92 -4.18 -7.13
CA ASP A 53 8.17 -4.93 -6.97
C ASP A 53 9.43 -4.19 -7.49
N PRO A 54 9.42 -3.55 -8.68
CA PRO A 54 10.58 -2.83 -9.19
C PRO A 54 10.96 -1.60 -8.37
N SER A 55 10.03 -1.07 -7.57
CA SER A 55 10.26 0.11 -6.72
C SER A 55 10.77 -0.24 -5.32
N ILE A 56 10.81 -1.52 -4.95
CA ILE A 56 11.33 -1.97 -3.66
C ILE A 56 12.79 -2.40 -3.85
N PRO A 57 13.76 -1.78 -3.14
CA PRO A 57 15.15 -2.20 -3.20
C PRO A 57 15.34 -3.68 -2.83
N ALA A 58 16.25 -4.37 -3.52
CA ALA A 58 16.54 -5.78 -3.26
C ALA A 58 16.97 -6.04 -1.80
N THR A 59 17.71 -5.09 -1.20
CA THR A 59 18.13 -5.12 0.21
C THR A 59 16.94 -5.12 1.19
N MET A 60 15.75 -4.69 0.74
CA MET A 60 14.53 -4.68 1.55
C MET A 60 13.69 -5.96 1.40
N LYS A 61 14.02 -6.83 0.44
CA LYS A 61 13.31 -8.10 0.15
C LYS A 61 14.04 -9.28 0.83
N PRO A 62 13.61 -9.72 2.02
CA PRO A 62 14.31 -10.79 2.73
C PRO A 62 14.18 -12.16 2.04
N ARG A 63 13.12 -12.36 1.25
CA ARG A 63 12.85 -13.59 0.50
C ARG A 63 12.04 -13.29 -0.78
N PRO A 64 12.14 -14.13 -1.83
CA PRO A 64 11.23 -14.08 -2.97
C PRO A 64 9.76 -14.09 -2.50
N GLY A 65 8.92 -13.22 -3.07
CA GLY A 65 7.50 -13.11 -2.70
C GLY A 65 7.19 -12.21 -1.50
N SER A 66 8.19 -11.65 -0.80
CA SER A 66 7.96 -10.71 0.31
C SER A 66 7.20 -9.45 -0.11
N THR A 67 7.29 -9.08 -1.39
CA THR A 67 6.59 -7.94 -1.97
C THR A 67 5.08 -8.07 -1.86
N SER A 68 4.50 -9.24 -2.14
CA SER A 68 3.04 -9.45 -2.06
C SER A 68 2.53 -9.25 -0.63
N TRP A 69 3.29 -9.72 0.37
CA TRP A 69 2.96 -9.51 1.78
C TRP A 69 3.08 -8.04 2.17
N LEU A 70 4.19 -7.37 1.82
CA LEU A 70 4.38 -5.93 2.07
C LEU A 70 3.26 -5.10 1.44
N VAL A 71 2.92 -5.39 0.18
CA VAL A 71 1.82 -4.74 -0.53
C VAL A 71 0.52 -4.93 0.22
N THR A 72 0.19 -6.15 0.66
CA THR A 72 -1.05 -6.42 1.39
C THR A 72 -1.10 -5.65 2.71
N THR A 73 -0.04 -5.71 3.51
CA THR A 73 0.04 -5.03 4.81
C THR A 73 -0.11 -3.51 4.67
N VAL A 74 0.65 -2.91 3.76
CA VAL A 74 0.60 -1.46 3.54
C VAL A 74 -0.73 -1.05 2.91
N LYS A 75 -1.29 -1.85 2.00
CA LYS A 75 -2.62 -1.61 1.41
C LYS A 75 -3.72 -1.55 2.47
N LEU A 76 -3.74 -2.47 3.43
CA LEU A 76 -4.72 -2.45 4.53
C LEU A 76 -4.59 -1.20 5.40
N ASP A 77 -3.36 -0.77 5.68
CA ASP A 77 -3.09 0.47 6.42
C ASP A 77 -3.56 1.70 5.64
N LEU A 78 -3.33 1.76 4.32
CA LEU A 78 -3.80 2.86 3.48
C LEU A 78 -5.34 2.90 3.39
N GLU A 79 -6.02 1.75 3.38
CA GLU A 79 -7.48 1.65 3.48
C GLU A 79 -7.98 2.20 4.82
N ALA A 80 -7.38 1.74 5.93
CA ALA A 80 -7.75 2.19 7.28
C ALA A 80 -7.53 3.70 7.47
N ARG A 81 -6.46 4.24 6.88
CA ARG A 81 -6.15 5.68 6.86
C ARG A 81 -6.95 6.48 5.83
N ARG A 82 -7.86 5.85 5.08
CA ARG A 82 -8.68 6.48 4.03
C ARG A 82 -7.86 7.20 2.95
N LEU A 83 -6.68 6.67 2.62
CA LEU A 83 -5.85 7.17 1.52
C LEU A 83 -6.20 6.48 0.19
N ILE A 84 -6.66 5.23 0.28
CA ILE A 84 -7.20 4.44 -0.82
C ILE A 84 -8.52 3.80 -0.38
N GLU A 85 -9.32 3.39 -1.34
CA GLU A 85 -10.58 2.70 -1.12
C GLU A 85 -10.79 1.60 -2.16
N ARG A 86 -11.63 0.62 -1.83
CA ARG A 86 -12.07 -0.42 -2.77
C ARG A 86 -13.09 0.17 -3.72
N VAL A 87 -13.01 -0.20 -5.00
CA VAL A 87 -14.05 0.13 -5.98
C VAL A 87 -15.27 -0.74 -5.68
N PRO A 88 -16.44 -0.16 -5.36
CA PRO A 88 -17.63 -0.93 -5.00
C PRO A 88 -18.16 -1.71 -6.20
N GLY A 89 -18.65 -2.94 -5.97
CA GLY A 89 -19.27 -3.77 -6.99
C GLY A 89 -18.32 -4.38 -8.03
N VAL A 90 -17.00 -4.29 -7.84
CA VAL A 90 -16.01 -4.82 -8.79
C VAL A 90 -15.32 -6.07 -8.24
N THR A 91 -15.40 -7.17 -9.01
CA THR A 91 -14.70 -8.44 -8.77
C THR A 91 -13.90 -8.81 -10.01
N PRO A 92 -12.60 -9.16 -9.89
CA PRO A 92 -11.80 -9.17 -8.66
C PRO A 92 -11.61 -7.77 -8.07
N GLN A 93 -11.14 -7.68 -6.81
CA GLN A 93 -11.04 -6.40 -6.09
C GLN A 93 -10.19 -5.37 -6.84
N HIS A 94 -10.76 -4.19 -7.05
CA HIS A 94 -10.05 -3.01 -7.55
C HIS A 94 -9.88 -1.96 -6.44
N LEU A 95 -8.81 -1.17 -6.55
CA LEU A 95 -8.46 -0.12 -5.60
C LEU A 95 -8.30 1.22 -6.33
N ARG A 96 -8.72 2.30 -5.69
CA ARG A 96 -8.48 3.67 -6.16
C ARG A 96 -8.07 4.57 -5.01
N ARG A 97 -7.40 5.68 -5.32
CA ARG A 97 -7.09 6.73 -4.34
C ARG A 97 -8.34 7.53 -4.02
N VAL A 98 -8.52 7.84 -2.74
CA VAL A 98 -9.61 8.73 -2.29
C VAL A 98 -9.39 10.11 -2.90
N ARG A 99 -10.43 10.69 -3.48
CA ARG A 99 -10.41 12.07 -3.96
C ARG A 99 -10.43 12.98 -2.74
N THR A 100 -9.26 13.51 -2.37
CA THR A 100 -9.19 14.63 -1.42
C THR A 100 -9.91 15.81 -2.06
N ARG A 101 -10.92 16.36 -1.36
CA ARG A 101 -11.65 17.58 -1.72
C ARG A 101 -10.76 18.82 -1.50
N LYS A 102 -9.55 18.81 -2.04
CA LYS A 102 -8.59 19.92 -2.09
C LYS A 102 -7.72 19.75 -3.32
N GLU A 103 -8.31 20.02 -4.48
CA GLU A 103 -7.62 20.45 -5.70
C GLU A 103 -8.61 21.38 -6.40
N SER A 104 -8.85 22.50 -5.72
CA SER A 104 -9.42 23.73 -6.28
C SER A 104 -8.33 24.77 -6.14
N SER A 105 -7.51 24.91 -7.17
CA SER A 105 -6.69 26.09 -7.47
C SER A 105 -6.36 26.04 -8.95
#